data_AF-A0A1D2NMJ7-F1
#
_entry.id   AF-A0A1D2NMJ7-F1
#
_cell.length_a   1.000
_cell.length_b   1.000
_cell.length_c   1.000
_cell.angle_alpha   90.00
_cell.angle_beta   90.00
_cell.angle_gamma   90.00
#
_symmetry.space_group_name_H-M   'P 1'
#
loop_
_entity.id
_entity.type
_entity.pdbx_description
1 polymer ?
#
loop_
_entity_poly.entity_id
_entity_poly.type
_entity_poly.pdbx_seq_one_letter_code
_entity_poly.pdbx_strand_id
1 'polypeptide(L)'
;MKKLILVFVAFACANSEEIRPEPEINVVSQLEYDVTSDLGKQYNLKLTKAEGASVLHPNIKVISVGKDNESGFLSFDSWTPSKEELRVAEDVYVDANNLAAVHIKHENGKRSMLGVVDGMKFEEKNGAATLLPPPPQNRTDYIDIGRKLTASKQGGSVNAVVEVVLVLDKEFGDIFQHDRRRILDYFTVYFWDINLRYKTLPSNSVSFRITGIIVISSPSGQPFIEEARASDGRAEFGRILERFSFWVYKQMSSFPKFDMAVAITNTRLEWGGGLAYMRAACSVDNGSRRHWGTLVFNDGGNWQSMTVGAHELAHTLGAPHDDDPGFPGGCQAKGYIMSGGNENLKWFFSTCSDRTIGEFVRSNEGACLRRIDENGSPAISSDFSSVLAPTMEEQCKRRLNNPNAFMKEEDKGNCKTLKCWVPRAEGGWLIWSLGAELDNTPCTGGRCFRGRCRKQGNLIRNVGDGRCLRATNPFEFMAPVDLVACPEPRSAGTPLDRFVLTDESIGRTLATPWSSRDASENGDKCVYTGYEEGGSMWTDRCNSQNSWHGWEFISVGNGEFMISHRNTKRCAKPNGAYIATYSNCNRNDFSMRWRLE
;
A
#
# COMPACT_ATOMS: atom_id res chain seq x y z
N MET A 1 18.64 -64.76 58.43
CA MET A 1 20.03 -64.33 58.15
C MET A 1 20.41 -64.71 56.73
N LYS A 2 20.66 -63.74 55.84
CA LYS A 2 21.35 -63.95 54.55
C LYS A 2 22.30 -62.77 54.32
N LYS A 3 23.46 -63.03 53.73
CA LYS A 3 24.51 -62.04 53.48
C LYS A 3 24.31 -61.34 52.14
N LEU A 4 24.98 -60.20 52.01
CA LEU A 4 25.22 -59.48 50.76
C LEU A 4 25.77 -60.42 49.67
N ILE A 5 25.29 -60.29 48.44
CA ILE A 5 25.95 -60.79 47.22
C ILE A 5 25.98 -59.62 46.24
N LEU A 6 27.16 -59.35 45.69
CA LEU A 6 27.38 -58.36 44.64
C LEU A 6 27.38 -59.10 43.28
N VAL A 7 26.59 -58.64 42.31
CA VAL A 7 26.71 -59.02 40.90
C VAL A 7 26.52 -57.77 40.05
N PHE A 8 27.43 -57.56 39.08
CA PHE A 8 27.35 -56.46 38.14
C PHE A 8 26.29 -56.72 37.06
N VAL A 9 25.58 -55.66 36.66
CA VAL A 9 25.04 -55.52 35.30
C VAL A 9 25.54 -54.16 34.78
N ALA A 10 26.13 -54.15 33.58
CA ALA A 10 26.76 -52.96 33.04
C ALA A 10 25.71 -51.98 32.48
N PHE A 11 25.79 -50.72 32.91
CA PHE A 11 25.26 -49.61 32.12
C PHE A 11 26.30 -49.21 31.08
N ALA A 12 25.95 -49.34 29.80
CA ALA A 12 26.76 -48.79 28.73
C ALA A 12 26.73 -47.25 28.82
N CYS A 13 27.89 -46.61 28.66
CA CYS A 13 27.96 -45.16 28.55
C CYS A 13 27.41 -44.74 27.16
N ALA A 14 26.15 -44.34 27.11
CA ALA A 14 25.71 -43.41 26.08
C ALA A 14 26.35 -42.05 26.41
N ASN A 15 27.02 -41.43 25.43
CA ASN A 15 27.70 -40.16 25.65
C ASN A 15 26.71 -39.07 26.07
N SER A 16 27.18 -38.14 26.89
CA SER A 16 26.55 -36.82 26.98
C SER A 16 26.69 -36.13 25.63
N GLU A 17 25.63 -36.13 24.82
CA GLU A 17 25.50 -35.14 23.76
C GLU A 17 25.40 -33.78 24.44
N GLU A 18 26.41 -32.94 24.22
CA GLU A 18 26.30 -31.51 24.53
C GLU A 18 25.06 -30.97 23.82
N ILE A 19 24.18 -30.30 24.57
CA ILE A 19 23.16 -29.44 23.97
C ILE A 19 23.94 -28.31 23.30
N ARG A 20 24.27 -28.51 22.03
CA ARG A 20 24.86 -27.48 21.18
C ARG A 20 23.94 -26.27 21.22
N PRO A 21 24.47 -25.03 21.27
CA PRO A 21 23.66 -23.86 20.99
C PRO A 21 22.92 -24.08 19.66
N GLU A 22 21.66 -23.67 19.58
CA GLU A 22 21.04 -23.48 18.27
C GLU A 22 21.97 -22.54 17.47
N PRO A 23 22.28 -22.87 16.20
CA PRO A 23 23.29 -22.13 15.46
C PRO A 23 22.86 -20.67 15.36
N GLU A 24 23.70 -19.74 15.82
CA GLU A 24 23.50 -18.31 15.58
C GLU A 24 23.25 -18.12 14.08
N ILE A 25 22.05 -17.67 13.74
CA ILE A 25 21.66 -17.43 12.36
C ILE A 25 22.49 -16.24 11.90
N ASN A 26 23.61 -16.54 11.23
CA ASN A 26 24.47 -15.54 10.61
C ASN A 26 23.64 -14.75 9.59
N VAL A 27 23.16 -13.58 9.99
CA VAL A 27 22.31 -12.71 9.17
C VAL A 27 23.17 -12.12 8.06
N VAL A 28 23.31 -12.86 6.97
CA VAL A 28 24.11 -12.45 5.82
C VAL A 28 23.48 -11.18 5.24
N SER A 29 24.24 -10.08 5.25
CA SER A 29 23.77 -8.76 4.79
C SER A 29 23.44 -8.70 3.30
N GLN A 30 23.93 -9.68 2.54
CA GLN A 30 23.72 -9.84 1.11
C GLN A 30 23.63 -11.35 0.77
N LEU A 31 22.58 -11.76 0.08
CA LEU A 31 22.35 -13.15 -0.34
C LEU A 31 22.36 -13.25 -1.86
N GLU A 32 23.08 -14.24 -2.39
CA GLU A 32 23.21 -14.45 -3.85
C GLU A 32 22.48 -15.73 -4.29
N TYR A 33 21.65 -15.64 -5.33
CA TYR A 33 20.73 -16.73 -5.71
C TYR A 33 20.36 -16.72 -7.20
N ASP A 34 20.49 -17.85 -7.90
CA ASP A 34 20.07 -17.98 -9.30
C ASP A 34 18.67 -18.61 -9.41
N VAL A 35 17.73 -17.94 -10.08
CA VAL A 35 16.41 -18.47 -10.40
C VAL A 35 16.06 -18.22 -11.86
N THR A 36 15.38 -19.19 -12.48
CA THR A 36 14.85 -19.10 -13.84
C THR A 36 13.33 -19.04 -13.77
N SER A 37 12.70 -18.06 -14.41
CA SER A 37 11.22 -18.03 -14.49
C SER A 37 10.69 -19.05 -15.51
N ASP A 38 9.38 -19.32 -15.46
CA ASP A 38 8.65 -20.21 -16.38
C ASP A 38 8.78 -19.80 -17.88
N LEU A 39 9.34 -18.62 -18.16
CA LEU A 39 9.67 -18.10 -19.49
C LEU A 39 11.16 -18.25 -19.86
N GLY A 40 11.94 -19.02 -19.10
CA GLY A 40 13.34 -19.36 -19.40
C GLY A 40 14.37 -18.28 -19.07
N LYS A 41 13.97 -17.15 -18.45
CA LYS A 41 14.86 -16.03 -18.12
C LYS A 41 15.50 -16.26 -16.75
N GLN A 42 16.84 -16.30 -16.70
CA GLN A 42 17.62 -16.35 -15.46
C GLN A 42 17.74 -14.98 -14.79
N TYR A 43 17.78 -14.99 -13.45
CA TYR A 43 17.99 -13.85 -12.56
C TYR A 43 19.04 -14.24 -11.52
N ASN A 44 20.15 -13.51 -11.47
CA ASN A 44 21.21 -13.69 -10.47
C ASN A 44 21.00 -12.66 -9.35
N LEU A 45 20.16 -13.01 -8.38
CA LEU A 45 19.63 -12.13 -7.34
C LEU A 45 20.71 -11.79 -6.31
N LYS A 46 21.03 -10.51 -6.11
CA LYS A 46 21.90 -10.00 -5.03
C LYS A 46 21.05 -9.28 -4.00
N LEU A 47 20.35 -10.06 -3.19
CA LEU A 47 19.33 -9.63 -2.24
C LEU A 47 19.97 -8.97 -1.01
N THR A 48 19.58 -7.74 -0.68
CA THR A 48 20.12 -6.87 0.39
C THR A 48 18.99 -6.30 1.25
N LYS A 49 19.28 -5.70 2.40
CA LYS A 49 18.24 -5.40 3.41
C LYS A 49 17.90 -3.91 3.48
N ALA A 50 16.60 -3.57 3.49
CA ALA A 50 16.11 -2.19 3.65
C ALA A 50 15.91 -1.85 5.14
N GLU A 51 16.22 -0.61 5.54
CA GLU A 51 16.15 -0.16 6.94
C GLU A 51 15.21 1.05 7.12
N GLY A 52 14.35 0.99 8.15
CA GLY A 52 13.87 2.20 8.84
C GLY A 52 12.39 2.60 8.73
N ALA A 53 11.52 1.87 8.05
CA ALA A 53 10.10 2.23 7.87
C ALA A 53 9.13 1.06 8.13
N SER A 54 8.01 1.32 8.80
CA SER A 54 7.00 0.33 9.20
C SER A 54 5.60 0.96 9.32
N VAL A 55 4.55 0.21 8.99
CA VAL A 55 3.13 0.54 9.28
C VAL A 55 2.62 -0.08 10.58
N LEU A 56 3.41 -0.98 11.18
CA LEU A 56 3.13 -1.60 12.46
C LEU A 56 3.65 -0.70 13.59
N HIS A 57 2.97 -0.70 14.73
CA HIS A 57 3.57 -0.13 15.93
C HIS A 57 4.76 -1.02 16.39
N PRO A 58 5.92 -0.46 16.78
CA PRO A 58 7.05 -1.28 17.26
C PRO A 58 6.77 -2.04 18.57
N ASN A 59 5.65 -1.72 19.24
CA ASN A 59 5.10 -2.47 20.38
C ASN A 59 3.67 -3.00 20.07
N ILE A 60 3.36 -3.28 18.79
CA ILE A 60 2.05 -3.80 18.36
C ILE A 60 1.71 -5.09 19.10
N LYS A 61 0.43 -5.25 19.49
CA LYS A 61 -0.06 -6.47 20.14
C LYS A 61 -0.99 -7.22 19.20
N VAL A 62 -0.69 -8.50 18.99
CA VAL A 62 -1.61 -9.43 18.33
C VAL A 62 -2.25 -10.31 19.41
N ILE A 63 -3.52 -10.05 19.69
CA ILE A 63 -4.24 -10.61 20.84
C ILE A 63 -5.27 -11.61 20.34
N SER A 64 -5.12 -12.90 20.67
CA SER A 64 -6.21 -13.85 20.44
C SER A 64 -7.27 -13.73 21.53
N VAL A 65 -8.53 -13.68 21.12
CA VAL A 65 -9.69 -13.71 22.02
C VAL A 65 -10.30 -15.11 21.98
N GLY A 66 -9.97 -15.90 23.00
CA GLY A 66 -10.53 -17.22 23.23
C GLY A 66 -11.67 -17.18 24.24
N LYS A 67 -12.08 -18.38 24.65
CA LYS A 67 -12.91 -18.60 25.84
C LYS A 67 -12.07 -19.38 26.85
N ASP A 68 -12.11 -18.97 28.11
CA ASP A 68 -11.56 -19.78 29.19
C ASP A 68 -12.50 -20.96 29.52
N ASN A 69 -11.93 -22.15 29.70
CA ASN A 69 -12.68 -23.38 29.93
C ASN A 69 -13.14 -23.53 31.38
N GLU A 70 -12.48 -22.89 32.35
CA GLU A 70 -12.83 -23.00 33.78
C GLU A 70 -13.85 -21.94 34.21
N SER A 71 -13.60 -20.66 33.90
CA SER A 71 -14.45 -19.53 34.29
C SER A 71 -15.53 -19.18 33.26
N GLY A 72 -15.37 -19.63 32.02
CA GLY A 72 -16.32 -19.37 30.93
C GLY A 72 -16.28 -17.96 30.34
N PHE A 73 -15.45 -17.05 30.86
CA PHE A 73 -15.25 -15.70 30.35
C PHE A 73 -14.33 -15.69 29.11
N LEU A 74 -14.14 -14.50 28.50
CA LEU A 74 -13.19 -14.31 27.42
C LEU A 74 -11.75 -14.34 27.94
N SER A 75 -10.92 -15.18 27.34
CA SER A 75 -9.48 -15.20 27.57
C SER A 75 -8.77 -14.35 26.51
N PHE A 76 -7.82 -13.52 26.93
CA PHE A 76 -7.03 -12.66 26.06
C PHE A 76 -5.56 -13.10 26.11
N ASP A 77 -5.09 -13.76 25.05
CA ASP A 77 -3.68 -14.14 24.93
C ASP A 77 -2.96 -13.18 23.97
N SER A 78 -2.07 -12.35 24.51
CA SER A 78 -1.37 -11.31 23.75
C SER A 78 0.06 -11.74 23.37
N TRP A 79 0.28 -12.03 22.09
CA TRP A 79 1.62 -12.04 21.52
C TRP A 79 2.01 -10.62 21.13
N THR A 80 3.10 -10.11 21.71
CA THR A 80 3.81 -8.94 21.18
C THR A 80 4.91 -9.52 20.29
N PRO A 81 4.91 -9.28 18.96
CA PRO A 81 5.98 -9.77 18.11
C PRO A 81 7.31 -9.19 18.58
N SER A 82 8.32 -10.04 18.72
CA SER A 82 9.67 -9.60 19.03
C SER A 82 10.20 -8.64 17.95
N LYS A 83 11.25 -7.87 18.24
CA LYS A 83 11.88 -7.00 17.22
C LYS A 83 12.28 -7.80 15.99
N GLU A 84 12.74 -9.04 16.15
CA GLU A 84 13.05 -9.93 15.04
C GLU A 84 11.79 -10.37 14.29
N GLU A 85 10.67 -10.67 14.95
CA GLU A 85 9.41 -11.03 14.27
C GLU A 85 8.74 -9.88 13.54
N LEU A 86 8.82 -8.64 14.06
CA LEU A 86 8.41 -7.43 13.32
C LEU A 86 9.30 -7.27 12.09
N ARG A 87 10.61 -7.29 12.33
CA ARG A 87 11.65 -7.25 11.30
C ARG A 87 11.60 -8.46 10.36
N VAL A 88 10.79 -9.50 10.63
CA VAL A 88 10.52 -10.69 9.79
C VAL A 88 9.22 -10.58 9.00
N ALA A 89 8.12 -10.11 9.59
CA ALA A 89 6.99 -9.59 8.81
C ALA A 89 7.45 -8.51 7.79
N GLU A 90 8.58 -7.87 8.09
CA GLU A 90 9.29 -6.87 7.29
C GLU A 90 10.68 -7.35 6.75
N ASP A 91 11.06 -8.66 6.80
CA ASP A 91 12.40 -9.14 6.35
C ASP A 91 12.50 -9.31 4.83
N VAL A 92 12.15 -8.23 4.14
CA VAL A 92 12.04 -8.15 2.69
C VAL A 92 13.42 -7.79 2.13
N TYR A 93 14.24 -8.81 1.82
CA TYR A 93 15.53 -8.57 1.17
C TYR A 93 15.29 -8.14 -0.29
N VAL A 94 15.66 -6.91 -0.64
CA VAL A 94 15.57 -6.28 -1.95
C VAL A 94 16.81 -6.55 -2.81
N ASP A 95 16.62 -6.98 -4.06
CA ASP A 95 17.62 -6.75 -5.11
C ASP A 95 17.02 -5.80 -6.14
N ALA A 96 17.50 -4.55 -6.12
CA ALA A 96 17.08 -3.52 -7.05
C ALA A 96 17.41 -3.86 -8.52
N ASN A 97 18.46 -4.64 -8.77
CA ASN A 97 18.94 -4.96 -10.13
C ASN A 97 18.06 -6.02 -10.81
N ASN A 98 17.61 -7.02 -10.06
CA ASN A 98 16.71 -8.08 -10.55
C ASN A 98 15.23 -7.84 -10.19
N LEU A 99 14.87 -6.61 -9.76
CA LEU A 99 13.52 -6.21 -9.35
C LEU A 99 12.88 -7.17 -8.33
N ALA A 100 13.70 -7.72 -7.45
CA ALA A 100 13.28 -8.67 -6.45
C ALA A 100 13.06 -7.99 -5.10
N ALA A 101 12.07 -8.47 -4.35
CA ALA A 101 12.24 -8.47 -2.91
C ALA A 101 11.55 -9.66 -2.25
N VAL A 102 12.23 -10.22 -1.27
CA VAL A 102 12.08 -11.61 -0.88
C VAL A 102 12.04 -11.71 0.64
N HIS A 103 10.88 -12.05 1.18
CA HIS A 103 10.69 -12.34 2.61
C HIS A 103 11.16 -13.77 2.88
N ILE A 104 12.20 -13.90 3.72
CA ILE A 104 12.79 -15.20 4.05
C ILE A 104 12.20 -15.72 5.37
N LYS A 105 11.57 -16.90 5.33
CA LYS A 105 11.02 -17.59 6.51
C LYS A 105 11.81 -18.83 6.86
N HIS A 106 12.16 -18.97 8.13
CA HIS A 106 12.85 -20.14 8.69
C HIS A 106 11.91 -20.90 9.62
N GLU A 107 11.64 -22.17 9.34
CA GLU A 107 10.81 -23.07 10.16
C GLU A 107 11.48 -24.44 10.27
N ASN A 108 11.61 -24.98 11.48
CA ASN A 108 12.15 -26.32 11.76
C ASN A 108 13.48 -26.64 11.04
N GLY A 109 14.43 -25.69 11.05
CA GLY A 109 15.73 -25.82 10.39
C GLY A 109 15.70 -25.76 8.85
N LYS A 110 14.52 -25.55 8.24
CA LYS A 110 14.37 -25.33 6.79
C LYS A 110 14.11 -23.86 6.49
N ARG A 111 14.84 -23.34 5.51
CA ARG A 111 14.53 -22.06 4.88
C ARG A 111 13.43 -22.26 3.84
N SER A 112 12.55 -21.29 3.75
CA SER A 112 11.70 -21.03 2.60
C SER A 112 11.72 -19.53 2.31
N MET A 113 11.39 -19.13 1.10
CA MET A 113 11.26 -17.72 0.76
C MET A 113 9.92 -17.47 0.07
N LEU A 114 9.29 -16.36 0.42
CA LEU A 114 8.07 -15.89 -0.20
C LEU A 114 8.27 -14.44 -0.60
N GLY A 115 7.94 -14.05 -1.81
CA GLY A 115 8.10 -12.66 -2.20
C GLY A 115 7.93 -12.48 -3.69
N VAL A 116 8.84 -11.73 -4.28
CA VAL A 116 8.75 -11.23 -5.65
C VAL A 116 10.13 -11.28 -6.31
N VAL A 117 10.17 -11.74 -7.55
CA VAL A 117 11.30 -11.54 -8.49
C VAL A 117 10.70 -11.09 -9.81
N ASP A 118 11.20 -9.98 -10.36
CA ASP A 118 10.71 -9.31 -11.58
C ASP A 118 9.18 -9.32 -11.72
N GLY A 119 8.51 -8.98 -10.62
CA GLY A 119 7.08 -8.80 -10.61
C GLY A 119 6.21 -10.03 -10.63
N MET A 120 6.76 -11.18 -10.24
CA MET A 120 6.05 -12.46 -10.15
C MET A 120 6.36 -13.14 -8.80
N LYS A 121 5.38 -13.84 -8.19
CA LYS A 121 5.42 -14.25 -6.75
C LYS A 121 6.40 -15.37 -6.42
N PHE A 122 7.70 -15.08 -6.35
CA PHE A 122 8.76 -15.99 -5.91
C PHE A 122 8.42 -16.84 -4.65
N GLU A 123 8.41 -18.17 -4.78
CA GLU A 123 8.15 -19.15 -3.69
C GLU A 123 9.29 -20.18 -3.53
N GLU A 124 10.42 -19.86 -2.89
CA GLU A 124 11.51 -20.84 -2.64
C GLU A 124 11.08 -21.89 -1.58
N LYS A 125 11.02 -23.17 -1.96
CA LYS A 125 10.82 -24.29 -1.02
C LYS A 125 11.78 -25.45 -1.29
N ASN A 126 12.70 -25.68 -0.35
CA ASN A 126 13.76 -26.70 -0.48
C ASN A 126 14.63 -26.51 -1.74
N GLY A 127 14.79 -25.27 -2.24
CA GLY A 127 15.67 -24.94 -3.36
C GLY A 127 15.04 -24.60 -4.73
N ALA A 128 13.71 -24.45 -4.87
CA ALA A 128 13.03 -24.14 -6.16
C ALA A 128 11.83 -23.15 -6.04
N ALA A 129 11.46 -22.36 -7.09
CA ALA A 129 10.54 -21.18 -7.06
C ALA A 129 9.50 -21.01 -8.26
N THR A 130 8.28 -20.38 -8.08
CA THR A 130 7.07 -20.30 -9.03
C THR A 130 5.98 -19.15 -8.78
N LEU A 131 4.84 -18.85 -9.56
CA LEU A 131 4.08 -17.49 -9.70
C LEU A 131 2.56 -17.34 -10.33
N LEU A 132 1.43 -16.62 -9.84
CA LEU A 132 -0.07 -16.51 -10.40
C LEU A 132 -1.27 -15.38 -9.93
N PRO A 133 -2.26 -14.60 -10.65
CA PRO A 133 -3.08 -13.22 -10.37
C PRO A 133 -4.69 -12.65 -10.61
N PRO A 134 -5.50 -11.77 -9.79
CA PRO A 134 -7.08 -11.69 -9.45
C PRO A 134 -8.26 -10.47 -9.33
N PRO A 135 -9.61 -10.59 -8.81
CA PRO A 135 -11.00 -9.79 -8.90
C PRO A 135 -11.60 -8.49 -8.10
N PRO A 136 -12.86 -7.92 -8.40
CA PRO A 136 -13.64 -6.67 -7.85
C PRO A 136 -15.22 -6.61 -7.50
N GLN A 137 -15.84 -5.52 -6.89
CA GLN A 137 -17.33 -5.16 -6.76
C GLN A 137 -17.77 -3.71 -6.21
N ASN A 138 -19.08 -3.33 -5.93
CA ASN A 138 -19.60 -1.95 -5.52
C ASN A 138 -21.04 -1.84 -4.82
N ARG A 139 -21.31 -0.92 -3.82
CA ARG A 139 -22.65 -0.54 -3.20
C ARG A 139 -22.68 0.83 -2.38
N THR A 140 -23.55 1.03 -1.36
CA THR A 140 -23.66 2.25 -0.48
C THR A 140 -23.74 1.94 1.03
N ASP A 141 -23.07 2.73 1.89
CA ASP A 141 -22.32 2.17 3.03
C ASP A 141 -21.97 3.14 4.22
N TYR A 142 -22.81 4.11 4.64
CA TYR A 142 -22.57 4.86 5.92
C TYR A 142 -23.78 5.27 6.77
N ILE A 143 -23.50 5.65 8.02
CA ILE A 143 -24.44 6.22 9.00
C ILE A 143 -23.88 7.52 9.60
N ASP A 144 -24.62 8.64 9.56
CA ASP A 144 -24.25 9.87 10.27
C ASP A 144 -24.74 9.88 11.74
N ILE A 145 -23.83 10.25 12.64
CA ILE A 145 -24.06 10.39 14.10
C ILE A 145 -24.30 11.86 14.52
N GLY A 146 -24.36 12.80 13.56
CA GLY A 146 -24.79 14.18 13.80
C GLY A 146 -23.75 15.09 14.46
N ARG A 147 -22.45 14.74 14.40
CA ARG A 147 -21.37 15.58 14.96
C ARG A 147 -21.24 16.88 14.18
N LYS A 148 -21.39 18.01 14.89
CA LYS A 148 -21.09 19.35 14.37
C LYS A 148 -19.60 19.61 14.47
N LEU A 149 -18.96 19.98 13.36
CA LEU A 149 -17.55 20.34 13.35
C LEU A 149 -17.34 21.73 13.94
N THR A 150 -16.43 21.87 14.91
CA THR A 150 -15.99 23.14 15.47
C THR A 150 -14.54 23.40 15.04
N ALA A 151 -14.34 24.43 14.22
CA ALA A 151 -13.07 24.69 13.57
C ALA A 151 -11.99 25.17 14.55
N SER A 152 -10.81 24.54 14.50
CA SER A 152 -9.59 25.13 15.07
C SER A 152 -9.21 26.40 14.30
N LYS A 153 -8.58 27.38 14.97
CA LYS A 153 -8.06 28.61 14.34
C LYS A 153 -6.77 28.38 13.52
N GLN A 154 -6.31 27.14 13.36
CA GLN A 154 -5.09 26.81 12.62
C GLN A 154 -5.36 26.63 11.13
N GLY A 155 -4.96 27.61 10.32
CA GLY A 155 -4.82 27.47 8.87
C GLY A 155 -3.49 26.81 8.50
N GLY A 156 -3.50 25.89 7.53
CA GLY A 156 -2.31 25.19 7.03
C GLY A 156 -2.61 23.75 6.60
N SER A 157 -1.60 23.06 6.05
CA SER A 157 -1.61 21.59 5.90
C SER A 157 -1.55 20.94 7.28
N VAL A 158 -2.33 19.88 7.49
CA VAL A 158 -2.32 19.11 8.74
C VAL A 158 -1.79 17.71 8.47
N ASN A 159 -0.87 17.28 9.31
CA ASN A 159 -0.42 15.91 9.39
C ASN A 159 -1.34 15.15 10.36
N ALA A 160 -1.89 14.03 9.90
CA ALA A 160 -2.68 13.13 10.74
C ALA A 160 -2.07 11.73 10.73
N VAL A 161 -1.92 11.16 11.91
CA VAL A 161 -1.55 9.75 12.11
C VAL A 161 -2.73 9.12 12.82
N VAL A 162 -3.44 8.24 12.13
CA VAL A 162 -4.62 7.54 12.64
C VAL A 162 -4.17 6.24 13.28
N GLU A 163 -4.39 6.11 14.58
CA GLU A 163 -4.07 4.90 15.34
C GLU A 163 -5.23 3.90 15.23
N VAL A 164 -4.96 2.72 14.68
CA VAL A 164 -6.00 1.74 14.36
C VAL A 164 -5.78 0.43 15.09
N VAL A 165 -6.84 -0.06 15.75
CA VAL A 165 -6.94 -1.47 16.17
C VAL A 165 -7.80 -2.25 15.17
N LEU A 166 -7.27 -3.36 14.66
CA LEU A 166 -8.02 -4.29 13.82
C LEU A 166 -8.66 -5.35 14.70
N VAL A 167 -9.93 -5.70 14.45
CA VAL A 167 -10.65 -6.77 15.12
C VAL A 167 -11.15 -7.73 14.06
N LEU A 168 -10.57 -8.92 14.04
CA LEU A 168 -10.82 -9.94 13.05
C LEU A 168 -11.82 -10.94 13.62
N ASP A 169 -12.90 -11.20 12.88
CA ASP A 169 -13.85 -12.24 13.26
C ASP A 169 -13.25 -13.65 13.08
N LYS A 170 -13.90 -14.64 13.69
CA LYS A 170 -13.48 -16.04 13.71
C LYS A 170 -13.49 -16.64 12.30
N GLU A 171 -14.47 -16.29 11.48
CA GLU A 171 -14.54 -16.65 10.07
C GLU A 171 -13.39 -16.06 9.23
N PHE A 172 -12.84 -14.89 9.58
CA PHE A 172 -11.63 -14.33 8.98
C PHE A 172 -10.37 -15.03 9.51
N GLY A 173 -10.27 -15.20 10.84
CA GLY A 173 -9.17 -15.93 11.46
C GLY A 173 -9.02 -17.36 10.93
N ASP A 174 -10.12 -18.03 10.61
CA ASP A 174 -10.15 -19.36 9.99
C ASP A 174 -9.43 -19.43 8.64
N ILE A 175 -9.50 -18.38 7.80
CA ILE A 175 -8.77 -18.31 6.51
C ILE A 175 -7.27 -18.50 6.74
N PHE A 176 -6.78 -17.93 7.83
CA PHE A 176 -5.38 -17.94 8.25
C PHE A 176 -5.08 -19.08 9.23
N GLN A 177 -6.05 -19.95 9.56
CA GLN A 177 -5.92 -20.98 10.60
C GLN A 177 -5.54 -20.40 11.98
N HIS A 178 -5.91 -19.14 12.23
CA HIS A 178 -5.53 -18.31 13.39
C HIS A 178 -4.01 -18.10 13.54
N ASP A 179 -3.23 -18.30 12.47
CA ASP A 179 -1.80 -18.00 12.41
C ASP A 179 -1.57 -16.48 12.51
N ARG A 180 -1.17 -16.05 13.71
CA ARG A 180 -0.92 -14.65 14.04
C ARG A 180 0.14 -14.00 13.14
N ARG A 181 1.14 -14.75 12.64
CA ARG A 181 2.19 -14.22 11.76
C ARG A 181 1.66 -14.00 10.36
N ARG A 182 0.92 -14.95 9.77
CA ARG A 182 0.30 -14.77 8.44
C ARG A 182 -0.75 -13.65 8.42
N ILE A 183 -1.44 -13.44 9.54
CA ILE A 183 -2.36 -12.31 9.74
C ILE A 183 -1.59 -10.99 9.78
N LEU A 184 -0.46 -10.93 10.50
CA LEU A 184 0.40 -9.76 10.56
C LEU A 184 0.98 -9.40 9.18
N ASP A 185 1.52 -10.37 8.45
CA ASP A 185 2.01 -10.20 7.07
C ASP A 185 0.91 -9.59 6.17
N TYR A 186 -0.31 -10.11 6.26
CA TYR A 186 -1.44 -9.71 5.42
C TYR A 186 -1.84 -8.25 5.62
N PHE A 187 -1.94 -7.81 6.89
CA PHE A 187 -2.33 -6.44 7.21
C PHE A 187 -1.20 -5.43 7.08
N THR A 188 0.07 -5.87 7.13
CA THR A 188 1.23 -5.04 6.77
C THR A 188 1.12 -4.59 5.30
N VAL A 189 0.84 -5.52 4.38
CA VAL A 189 0.55 -5.21 2.96
C VAL A 189 -0.71 -4.36 2.82
N TYR A 190 -1.81 -4.75 3.50
CA TYR A 190 -3.10 -4.06 3.41
C TYR A 190 -2.96 -2.57 3.75
N PHE A 191 -2.41 -2.25 4.92
CA PHE A 191 -2.30 -0.86 5.36
C PHE A 191 -1.19 -0.07 4.65
N TRP A 192 -0.28 -0.73 3.93
CA TRP A 192 0.61 -0.05 2.98
C TRP A 192 -0.18 0.54 1.79
N ASP A 193 -1.03 -0.26 1.16
CA ASP A 193 -1.88 0.17 0.04
C ASP A 193 -2.92 1.23 0.47
N ILE A 194 -3.49 1.11 1.68
CA ILE A 194 -4.31 2.19 2.27
C ILE A 194 -3.52 3.49 2.35
N ASN A 195 -2.30 3.48 2.92
CA ASN A 195 -1.48 4.69 3.02
C ASN A 195 -1.13 5.30 1.65
N LEU A 196 -0.86 4.47 0.63
CA LEU A 196 -0.63 4.91 -0.76
C LEU A 196 -1.86 5.59 -1.40
N ARG A 197 -3.08 5.11 -1.12
CA ARG A 197 -4.33 5.77 -1.55
C ARG A 197 -4.56 7.08 -0.84
N TYR A 198 -4.33 7.14 0.48
CA TYR A 198 -4.53 8.38 1.26
C TYR A 198 -3.52 9.48 0.92
N LYS A 199 -2.36 9.12 0.35
CA LYS A 199 -1.44 10.07 -0.31
C LYS A 199 -2.02 10.74 -1.57
N THR A 200 -3.24 10.42 -2.01
CA THR A 200 -3.95 11.18 -3.07
C THR A 200 -4.67 12.44 -2.54
N LEU A 201 -4.77 12.64 -1.23
CA LEU A 201 -5.33 13.85 -0.60
C LEU A 201 -4.31 15.02 -0.69
N PRO A 202 -4.52 16.07 -1.52
CA PRO A 202 -3.53 17.13 -1.71
C PRO A 202 -3.40 18.11 -0.53
N SER A 203 -4.45 18.31 0.28
CA SER A 203 -4.46 19.34 1.33
C SER A 203 -4.20 18.79 2.75
N ASN A 204 -3.99 17.47 2.87
CA ASN A 204 -3.99 16.74 4.14
C ASN A 204 -3.04 15.53 4.11
N SER A 205 -1.97 15.53 4.91
CA SER A 205 -1.10 14.35 5.02
C SER A 205 -1.66 13.38 6.06
N VAL A 206 -2.70 12.64 5.67
CA VAL A 206 -3.25 11.52 6.45
C VAL A 206 -2.39 10.26 6.28
N SER A 207 -2.25 9.48 7.35
CA SER A 207 -1.60 8.17 7.37
C SER A 207 -2.18 7.28 8.47
N PHE A 208 -2.11 5.96 8.30
CA PHE A 208 -2.64 4.98 9.26
C PHE A 208 -1.52 4.12 9.85
N ARG A 209 -1.62 3.83 11.16
CA ARG A 209 -0.69 3.02 11.93
C ARG A 209 -1.46 1.94 12.71
N ILE A 210 -1.10 0.68 12.54
CA ILE A 210 -1.74 -0.42 13.27
C ILE A 210 -1.12 -0.52 14.68
N THR A 211 -1.90 -0.24 15.72
CA THR A 211 -1.46 -0.37 17.12
C THR A 211 -1.79 -1.74 17.72
N GLY A 212 -2.79 -2.44 17.19
CA GLY A 212 -3.09 -3.82 17.57
C GLY A 212 -3.91 -4.59 16.54
N ILE A 213 -3.84 -5.92 16.63
CA ILE A 213 -4.66 -6.86 15.85
C ILE A 213 -5.30 -7.86 16.82
N ILE A 214 -6.61 -7.86 16.91
CA ILE A 214 -7.39 -8.71 17.80
C ILE A 214 -7.95 -9.86 16.94
N VAL A 215 -7.57 -11.10 17.23
CA VAL A 215 -7.95 -12.29 16.45
C VAL A 215 -8.94 -13.12 17.26
N ILE A 216 -10.22 -13.08 16.93
CA ILE A 216 -11.24 -13.84 17.67
C ILE A 216 -11.20 -15.31 17.21
N SER A 217 -11.05 -16.25 18.14
CA SER A 217 -10.95 -17.69 17.81
C SER A 217 -12.21 -18.49 18.13
N SER A 218 -13.25 -17.87 18.69
CA SER A 218 -14.50 -18.53 19.08
C SER A 218 -15.74 -17.66 18.84
N PRO A 219 -16.90 -18.24 18.50
CA PRO A 219 -18.16 -17.49 18.39
C PRO A 219 -18.52 -16.66 19.64
N SER A 220 -18.12 -17.14 20.83
CA SER A 220 -18.34 -16.43 22.10
C SER A 220 -17.50 -15.16 22.24
N GLY A 221 -16.37 -15.05 21.54
CA GLY A 221 -15.58 -13.81 21.47
C GLY A 221 -16.21 -12.72 20.58
N GLN A 222 -17.12 -13.10 19.67
CA GLN A 222 -17.75 -12.23 18.67
C GLN A 222 -19.29 -12.11 18.83
N PRO A 223 -19.83 -11.73 20.01
CA PRO A 223 -21.28 -11.55 20.17
C PRO A 223 -21.83 -10.49 19.20
N PHE A 224 -21.00 -9.54 18.75
CA PHE A 224 -21.38 -8.56 17.73
C PHE A 224 -21.62 -9.16 16.34
N ILE A 225 -21.04 -10.33 16.02
CA ILE A 225 -21.36 -11.12 14.82
C ILE A 225 -22.58 -12.02 15.11
N GLU A 226 -22.54 -12.83 16.17
CA GLU A 226 -23.57 -13.86 16.39
C GLU A 226 -24.96 -13.28 16.69
N GLU A 227 -25.04 -12.20 17.46
CA GLU A 227 -26.31 -11.50 17.71
C GLU A 227 -26.76 -10.64 16.50
N ALA A 228 -25.90 -10.43 15.51
CA ALA A 228 -26.21 -9.76 14.24
C ALA A 228 -26.58 -10.74 13.11
N ARG A 229 -26.38 -12.04 13.33
CA ARG A 229 -26.81 -13.12 12.43
C ARG A 229 -28.35 -13.24 12.39
N ALA A 230 -28.87 -13.71 11.26
CA ALA A 230 -30.27 -14.02 11.00
C ALA A 230 -30.48 -15.55 10.92
N SER A 231 -31.73 -16.00 10.84
CA SER A 231 -32.10 -17.43 10.82
C SER A 231 -31.65 -18.19 9.57
N ASP A 232 -31.26 -17.51 8.50
CA ASP A 232 -30.64 -18.10 7.29
C ASP A 232 -29.10 -18.22 7.39
N GLY A 233 -28.53 -17.82 8.52
CA GLY A 233 -27.10 -17.84 8.81
C GLY A 233 -26.32 -16.63 8.27
N ARG A 234 -26.95 -15.67 7.61
CA ARG A 234 -26.32 -14.42 7.17
C ARG A 234 -26.30 -13.36 8.29
N ALA A 235 -25.32 -12.47 8.30
CA ALA A 235 -25.27 -11.32 9.20
C ALA A 235 -25.45 -9.98 8.46
N GLU A 236 -25.97 -8.98 9.16
CA GLU A 236 -26.31 -7.65 8.60
C GLU A 236 -25.34 -6.59 9.16
N PHE A 237 -24.75 -5.76 8.28
CA PHE A 237 -23.68 -4.83 8.64
C PHE A 237 -24.10 -3.76 9.68
N GLY A 238 -25.32 -3.22 9.61
CA GLY A 238 -25.84 -2.26 10.59
C GLY A 238 -25.92 -2.87 11.99
N ARG A 239 -26.46 -4.09 12.10
CA ARG A 239 -26.49 -4.87 13.34
C ARG A 239 -25.09 -5.21 13.85
N ILE A 240 -24.14 -5.55 12.96
CA ILE A 240 -22.73 -5.77 13.34
C ILE A 240 -22.13 -4.48 13.90
N LEU A 241 -22.20 -3.38 13.15
CA LEU A 241 -21.58 -2.10 13.48
C LEU A 241 -22.10 -1.54 14.81
N GLU A 242 -23.42 -1.55 15.02
CA GLU A 242 -24.01 -1.10 16.29
C GLU A 242 -23.49 -1.93 17.47
N ARG A 243 -23.54 -3.27 17.38
CA ARG A 243 -23.09 -4.15 18.46
C ARG A 243 -21.58 -4.07 18.68
N PHE A 244 -20.82 -3.87 17.62
CA PHE A 244 -19.37 -3.69 17.66
C PHE A 244 -19.01 -2.38 18.40
N SER A 245 -19.75 -1.28 18.19
CA SER A 245 -19.54 -0.03 18.95
C SER A 245 -19.69 -0.20 20.48
N PHE A 246 -20.67 -1.01 20.91
CA PHE A 246 -20.85 -1.39 22.32
C PHE A 246 -19.80 -2.39 22.83
N TRP A 247 -19.31 -3.29 21.96
CA TRP A 247 -18.30 -4.28 22.33
C TRP A 247 -16.93 -3.65 22.48
N VAL A 248 -16.49 -2.83 21.51
CA VAL A 248 -15.23 -2.07 21.56
C VAL A 248 -15.17 -1.20 22.81
N TYR A 249 -16.25 -0.48 23.16
CA TYR A 249 -16.33 0.29 24.41
C TYR A 249 -16.01 -0.55 25.65
N LYS A 250 -16.48 -1.79 25.72
CA LYS A 250 -16.19 -2.72 26.83
C LYS A 250 -14.75 -3.23 26.83
N GLN A 251 -14.09 -3.30 25.67
CA GLN A 251 -12.71 -3.79 25.54
C GLN A 251 -11.64 -2.68 25.55
N MET A 252 -11.99 -1.39 25.66
CA MET A 252 -11.04 -0.26 25.62
C MET A 252 -9.90 -0.35 26.66
N SER A 253 -10.09 -1.07 27.77
CA SER A 253 -9.06 -1.32 28.79
C SER A 253 -8.10 -2.46 28.43
N SER A 254 -8.49 -3.32 27.50
CA SER A 254 -7.80 -4.57 27.12
C SER A 254 -6.99 -4.42 25.83
N PHE A 255 -7.23 -3.35 25.06
CA PHE A 255 -6.58 -3.05 23.79
C PHE A 255 -5.43 -2.03 23.95
N PRO A 256 -4.50 -1.94 22.97
CA PRO A 256 -3.63 -0.76 22.78
C PRO A 256 -4.45 0.53 22.62
N LYS A 257 -3.81 1.71 22.60
CA LYS A 257 -4.52 2.94 22.20
C LYS A 257 -4.85 2.94 20.71
N PHE A 258 -5.99 3.53 20.37
CA PHE A 258 -6.51 3.69 19.03
C PHE A 258 -7.47 4.88 18.95
N ASP A 259 -7.57 5.49 17.78
CA ASP A 259 -8.55 6.50 17.40
C ASP A 259 -9.79 5.86 16.77
N MET A 260 -9.59 4.70 16.12
CA MET A 260 -10.56 3.95 15.33
C MET A 260 -10.36 2.44 15.52
N ALA A 261 -11.47 1.69 15.61
CA ALA A 261 -11.48 0.22 15.63
C ALA A 261 -12.20 -0.32 14.38
N VAL A 262 -11.59 -1.30 13.71
CA VAL A 262 -12.10 -1.86 12.45
C VAL A 262 -12.51 -3.31 12.65
N ALA A 263 -13.79 -3.64 12.45
CA ALA A 263 -14.22 -5.03 12.34
C ALA A 263 -13.98 -5.53 10.91
N ILE A 264 -13.10 -6.51 10.74
CA ILE A 264 -12.83 -7.14 9.45
C ILE A 264 -13.38 -8.56 9.50
N THR A 265 -14.30 -8.85 8.58
CA THR A 265 -15.15 -10.03 8.67
C THR A 265 -15.13 -10.87 7.39
N ASN A 266 -15.10 -12.20 7.56
CA ASN A 266 -15.40 -13.16 6.50
C ASN A 266 -16.66 -13.98 6.83
N THR A 267 -17.46 -13.51 7.79
CA THR A 267 -18.82 -14.01 8.02
C THR A 267 -19.64 -13.88 6.75
N ARG A 268 -20.50 -14.87 6.50
CA ARG A 268 -21.49 -14.81 5.43
C ARG A 268 -22.46 -13.64 5.69
N LEU A 269 -22.37 -12.57 4.92
CA LEU A 269 -23.18 -11.36 5.11
C LEU A 269 -24.42 -11.35 4.21
N GLU A 270 -25.35 -10.44 4.51
CA GLU A 270 -26.52 -10.20 3.65
C GLU A 270 -26.16 -9.62 2.29
N TRP A 271 -25.10 -8.80 2.24
CA TRP A 271 -24.52 -8.16 1.06
C TRP A 271 -23.01 -7.92 1.29
N GLY A 272 -22.26 -7.60 0.23
CA GLY A 272 -20.81 -7.30 0.31
C GLY A 272 -20.53 -5.82 0.15
N GLY A 273 -19.52 -5.32 0.87
CA GLY A 273 -19.20 -3.90 1.05
C GLY A 273 -18.64 -3.66 2.45
N GLY A 274 -18.93 -2.50 3.02
CA GLY A 274 -18.73 -2.21 4.43
C GLY A 274 -19.84 -1.32 5.00
N LEU A 275 -19.61 -0.81 6.20
CA LEU A 275 -20.44 0.19 6.85
C LEU A 275 -19.64 0.95 7.91
N ALA A 276 -19.65 2.28 7.84
CA ALA A 276 -18.94 3.15 8.77
C ALA A 276 -19.84 4.21 9.44
N TYR A 277 -19.48 4.60 10.67
CA TYR A 277 -20.02 5.83 11.26
C TYR A 277 -19.26 7.05 10.73
N MET A 278 -19.99 8.00 10.16
CA MET A 278 -19.49 9.24 9.57
C MET A 278 -18.82 10.15 10.62
N ARG A 279 -17.65 10.73 10.30
CA ARG A 279 -16.92 11.69 11.16
C ARG A 279 -16.67 11.17 12.59
N ALA A 280 -16.59 9.85 12.77
CA ALA A 280 -16.68 9.23 14.10
C ALA A 280 -15.35 8.90 14.77
N ALA A 281 -14.20 9.11 14.11
CA ALA A 281 -12.90 8.96 14.78
C ALA A 281 -12.80 9.83 16.06
N CYS A 282 -12.01 9.38 17.04
CA CYS A 282 -11.94 9.95 18.40
C CYS A 282 -13.24 9.87 19.23
N SER A 283 -14.36 9.39 18.69
CA SER A 283 -15.67 9.56 19.32
C SER A 283 -16.01 8.43 20.29
N VAL A 284 -16.03 8.76 21.58
CA VAL A 284 -16.45 7.86 22.68
C VAL A 284 -17.62 8.52 23.41
N ASP A 285 -18.70 7.78 23.59
CA ASP A 285 -19.87 8.19 24.35
C ASP A 285 -20.03 7.30 25.58
N ASN A 286 -19.65 7.84 26.74
CA ASN A 286 -19.75 7.16 28.02
C ASN A 286 -21.21 7.03 28.51
N GLY A 287 -22.14 7.83 27.99
CA GLY A 287 -23.56 7.81 28.34
C GLY A 287 -24.31 6.67 27.66
N SER A 288 -24.18 6.55 26.33
CA SER A 288 -24.69 5.37 25.60
C SER A 288 -23.79 4.14 25.70
N ARG A 289 -22.56 4.29 26.24
CA ARG A 289 -21.52 3.24 26.36
C ARG A 289 -21.10 2.67 25.01
N ARG A 290 -20.86 3.56 24.04
CA ARG A 290 -20.44 3.24 22.67
C ARG A 290 -19.10 3.89 22.33
N HIS A 291 -18.26 3.16 21.61
CA HIS A 291 -17.16 3.73 20.84
C HIS A 291 -17.68 3.95 19.42
N TRP A 292 -18.03 5.19 19.07
CA TRP A 292 -18.57 5.51 17.74
C TRP A 292 -17.49 5.51 16.65
N GLY A 293 -16.21 5.65 17.01
CA GLY A 293 -15.08 5.46 16.10
C GLY A 293 -14.88 4.00 15.70
N THR A 294 -15.89 3.42 15.06
CA THR A 294 -15.94 2.04 14.57
C THR A 294 -16.45 2.00 13.13
N LEU A 295 -15.94 1.03 12.39
CA LEU A 295 -16.38 0.65 11.05
C LEU A 295 -16.29 -0.87 10.89
N VAL A 296 -16.98 -1.40 9.89
CA VAL A 296 -16.94 -2.83 9.52
C VAL A 296 -16.82 -2.97 8.00
N PHE A 297 -16.05 -3.94 7.50
CA PHE A 297 -16.11 -4.36 6.09
C PHE A 297 -15.81 -5.84 5.92
N ASN A 298 -16.31 -6.42 4.82
CA ASN A 298 -16.00 -7.80 4.50
C ASN A 298 -14.66 -7.91 3.76
N ASP A 299 -13.88 -8.94 4.07
CA ASP A 299 -12.67 -9.27 3.33
C ASP A 299 -12.43 -10.78 3.31
N GLY A 300 -12.25 -11.35 2.11
CA GLY A 300 -11.99 -12.78 1.91
C GLY A 300 -10.53 -13.18 2.17
N GLY A 301 -9.81 -12.44 3.01
CA GLY A 301 -8.38 -12.63 3.32
C GLY A 301 -7.48 -12.53 2.08
N ASN A 302 -7.87 -11.76 1.06
CA ASN A 302 -7.37 -11.85 -0.31
C ASN A 302 -7.08 -10.50 -1.03
N TRP A 303 -7.22 -9.37 -0.33
CA TRP A 303 -7.07 -8.00 -0.83
C TRP A 303 -8.13 -7.58 -1.88
N GLN A 304 -9.34 -8.17 -1.88
CA GLN A 304 -10.49 -7.65 -2.64
C GLN A 304 -11.04 -6.36 -2.05
N SER A 305 -11.06 -6.26 -0.72
CA SER A 305 -11.72 -5.15 -0.01
C SER A 305 -10.96 -3.82 -0.06
N MET A 306 -9.78 -3.72 -0.70
CA MET A 306 -8.89 -2.56 -0.51
C MET A 306 -9.54 -1.19 -0.78
N THR A 307 -10.33 -1.09 -1.85
CA THR A 307 -11.09 0.14 -2.13
C THR A 307 -12.19 0.37 -1.10
N VAL A 308 -12.83 -0.69 -0.61
CA VAL A 308 -13.88 -0.64 0.45
C VAL A 308 -13.27 -0.23 1.79
N GLY A 309 -12.19 -0.88 2.25
CA GLY A 309 -11.50 -0.47 3.47
C GLY A 309 -11.00 0.97 3.41
N ALA A 310 -10.50 1.43 2.25
CA ALA A 310 -10.16 2.84 2.07
C ALA A 310 -11.39 3.78 2.16
N HIS A 311 -12.54 3.34 1.67
CA HIS A 311 -13.83 4.03 1.68
C HIS A 311 -14.41 4.14 3.11
N GLU A 312 -14.53 3.02 3.84
CA GLU A 312 -15.04 2.99 5.22
C GLU A 312 -14.18 3.85 6.16
N LEU A 313 -12.85 3.76 6.03
CA LEU A 313 -11.93 4.60 6.80
C LEU A 313 -12.15 6.09 6.50
N ALA A 314 -12.51 6.44 5.26
CA ALA A 314 -12.72 7.82 4.83
C ALA A 314 -14.05 8.38 5.33
N HIS A 315 -15.11 7.56 5.38
CA HIS A 315 -16.34 7.88 6.09
C HIS A 315 -16.09 8.20 7.57
N THR A 316 -15.33 7.37 8.29
CA THR A 316 -15.00 7.64 9.70
C THR A 316 -14.10 8.86 9.89
N LEU A 317 -13.31 9.23 8.87
CA LEU A 317 -12.58 10.50 8.78
C LEU A 317 -13.38 11.67 8.19
N GLY A 318 -14.64 11.44 7.80
CA GLY A 318 -15.63 12.48 7.49
C GLY A 318 -15.89 12.81 6.02
N ALA A 319 -15.42 11.99 5.07
CA ALA A 319 -15.82 12.10 3.67
C ALA A 319 -17.23 11.48 3.44
N PRO A 320 -18.19 12.21 2.85
CA PRO A 320 -19.43 11.62 2.33
C PRO A 320 -19.17 10.84 1.03
N HIS A 321 -20.23 10.31 0.41
CA HIS A 321 -20.11 9.87 -0.99
C HIS A 321 -19.82 11.06 -1.91
N ASP A 322 -18.90 10.86 -2.86
CA ASP A 322 -18.47 11.90 -3.80
C ASP A 322 -19.58 12.33 -4.77
N ASP A 323 -20.69 11.58 -4.86
CA ASP A 323 -21.90 11.91 -5.62
C ASP A 323 -23.19 11.99 -4.78
N ASP A 324 -23.10 12.24 -3.47
CA ASP A 324 -24.24 12.58 -2.61
C ASP A 324 -24.82 13.97 -2.96
N PRO A 325 -26.05 14.06 -3.51
CA PRO A 325 -26.68 15.34 -3.85
C PRO A 325 -27.26 16.08 -2.64
N GLY A 326 -27.38 15.42 -1.48
CA GLY A 326 -27.89 15.99 -0.23
C GLY A 326 -26.80 16.61 0.64
N PHE A 327 -25.52 16.32 0.40
CA PHE A 327 -24.43 16.80 1.24
C PHE A 327 -24.26 18.34 1.19
N PRO A 328 -24.27 19.05 2.32
CA PRO A 328 -24.08 20.51 2.35
C PRO A 328 -22.75 20.95 1.72
N GLY A 329 -22.81 21.87 0.76
CA GLY A 329 -21.63 22.29 -0.02
C GLY A 329 -21.27 21.37 -1.18
N GLY A 330 -22.06 20.31 -1.40
CA GLY A 330 -22.14 19.50 -2.62
C GLY A 330 -20.93 18.60 -2.91
N CYS A 331 -21.20 17.32 -3.21
CA CYS A 331 -20.28 16.45 -3.92
C CYS A 331 -20.96 15.97 -5.23
N GLN A 332 -20.23 15.99 -6.36
CA GLN A 332 -20.75 15.57 -7.68
C GLN A 332 -19.70 14.78 -8.51
N ALA A 333 -18.59 14.39 -7.89
CA ALA A 333 -17.50 13.68 -8.54
C ALA A 333 -17.79 12.16 -8.58
N LYS A 334 -17.45 11.47 -9.68
CA LYS A 334 -17.85 10.07 -9.88
C LYS A 334 -16.69 9.14 -10.25
N GLY A 335 -16.68 7.96 -9.64
CA GLY A 335 -15.68 6.90 -9.81
C GLY A 335 -14.37 7.13 -9.06
N TYR A 336 -14.31 8.13 -8.18
CA TYR A 336 -13.29 8.23 -7.12
C TYR A 336 -13.57 7.17 -6.04
N ILE A 337 -12.70 7.06 -5.03
CA ILE A 337 -12.89 6.10 -3.92
C ILE A 337 -14.28 6.23 -3.29
N MET A 338 -14.77 7.44 -3.01
CA MET A 338 -16.08 7.66 -2.36
C MET A 338 -17.27 7.67 -3.32
N SER A 339 -17.10 7.24 -4.58
CA SER A 339 -18.20 7.11 -5.57
C SER A 339 -18.10 5.79 -6.33
N GLY A 340 -17.90 4.69 -5.58
CA GLY A 340 -17.90 3.30 -6.06
C GLY A 340 -16.71 2.88 -6.92
N GLY A 341 -15.82 3.81 -7.29
CA GLY A 341 -14.66 3.54 -8.15
C GLY A 341 -14.99 3.37 -9.64
N ASN A 342 -14.17 3.96 -10.52
CA ASN A 342 -14.09 3.59 -11.94
C ASN A 342 -12.66 3.20 -12.33
N GLU A 343 -12.46 2.63 -13.51
CA GLU A 343 -11.17 2.10 -14.00
C GLU A 343 -10.02 3.13 -14.05
N ASN A 344 -10.30 4.43 -13.93
CA ASN A 344 -9.30 5.49 -13.96
C ASN A 344 -9.12 6.20 -12.61
N LEU A 345 -10.14 6.17 -11.73
CA LEU A 345 -10.23 7.03 -10.55
C LEU A 345 -10.34 6.28 -9.20
N LYS A 346 -10.51 4.94 -9.20
CA LYS A 346 -10.69 4.09 -7.99
C LYS A 346 -9.51 4.00 -7.00
N TRP A 347 -8.41 4.72 -7.24
CA TRP A 347 -7.27 4.86 -6.32
C TRP A 347 -7.18 6.27 -5.70
N PHE A 348 -8.03 7.20 -6.12
CA PHE A 348 -7.96 8.61 -5.78
C PHE A 348 -9.17 9.05 -4.96
N PHE A 349 -8.94 9.92 -3.98
CA PHE A 349 -9.99 10.71 -3.34
C PHE A 349 -10.34 11.94 -4.18
N SER A 350 -11.59 12.39 -4.14
CA SER A 350 -11.99 13.63 -4.82
C SER A 350 -11.62 14.88 -4.02
N THR A 351 -11.76 16.06 -4.63
CA THR A 351 -11.67 17.35 -3.93
C THR A 351 -12.76 17.52 -2.86
N CYS A 352 -13.90 16.83 -2.97
CA CYS A 352 -14.93 16.80 -1.92
C CYS A 352 -14.45 16.02 -0.69
N SER A 353 -13.86 14.85 -0.92
CA SER A 353 -13.23 14.03 0.11
C SER A 353 -12.07 14.77 0.81
N ASP A 354 -11.16 15.40 0.05
CA ASP A 354 -10.04 16.17 0.61
C ASP A 354 -10.48 17.40 1.44
N ARG A 355 -11.51 18.13 0.97
CA ARG A 355 -12.14 19.21 1.75
C ARG A 355 -12.70 18.69 3.08
N THR A 356 -13.53 17.65 3.03
CA THR A 356 -14.35 17.21 4.16
C THR A 356 -13.55 16.42 5.21
N ILE A 357 -12.63 15.57 4.79
CA ILE A 357 -11.60 14.98 5.68
C ILE A 357 -10.76 16.10 6.29
N GLY A 358 -10.37 17.11 5.50
CA GLY A 358 -9.58 18.24 5.97
C GLY A 358 -10.29 19.13 7.00
N GLU A 359 -11.60 19.32 6.88
CA GLU A 359 -12.42 20.01 7.87
C GLU A 359 -12.46 19.22 9.19
N PHE A 360 -12.70 17.90 9.13
CA PHE A 360 -12.74 17.04 10.31
C PHE A 360 -11.36 16.93 10.99
N VAL A 361 -10.29 16.69 10.22
CA VAL A 361 -8.90 16.60 10.71
C VAL A 361 -8.40 17.94 11.31
N ARG A 362 -8.98 19.09 10.94
CA ARG A 362 -8.73 20.41 11.57
C ARG A 362 -9.64 20.73 12.76
N SER A 363 -10.76 20.03 12.92
CA SER A 363 -11.77 20.30 13.95
C SER A 363 -11.30 19.94 15.38
N ASN A 364 -12.05 20.35 16.40
CA ASN A 364 -11.85 19.82 17.75
C ASN A 364 -12.32 18.35 17.85
N GLU A 365 -13.30 17.97 17.04
CA GLU A 365 -13.90 16.64 17.00
C GLU A 365 -12.93 15.56 16.51
N GLY A 366 -12.00 15.91 15.60
CA GLY A 366 -10.91 15.08 15.10
C GLY A 366 -9.57 15.26 15.83
N ALA A 367 -9.55 15.81 17.05
CA ALA A 367 -8.31 16.23 17.71
C ALA A 367 -7.36 15.11 18.17
N CYS A 368 -7.79 13.85 18.23
CA CYS A 368 -6.91 12.72 18.54
C CYS A 368 -5.88 12.48 17.42
N LEU A 369 -6.30 12.58 16.16
CA LEU A 369 -5.51 12.29 14.95
C LEU A 369 -4.27 13.18 14.76
N ARG A 370 -4.15 14.25 15.57
CA ARG A 370 -3.06 15.24 15.55
C ARG A 370 -2.02 15.02 16.68
N ARG A 371 -2.19 13.96 17.48
CA ARG A 371 -1.21 13.49 18.46
C ARG A 371 -0.88 12.02 18.19
N ILE A 372 0.02 11.46 19.00
CA ILE A 372 0.49 10.08 18.94
C ILE A 372 0.48 9.59 20.40
N ASP A 373 -0.46 8.71 20.74
CA ASP A 373 -0.65 8.18 22.10
C ASP A 373 0.24 6.97 22.37
N GLU A 374 0.44 6.06 21.40
CA GLU A 374 1.50 5.04 21.49
C GLU A 374 2.84 5.60 20.98
N ASN A 375 3.77 5.88 21.88
CA ASN A 375 5.11 6.41 21.55
C ASN A 375 6.05 5.33 20.98
N GLY A 376 6.96 5.75 20.09
CA GLY A 376 8.15 4.99 19.70
C GLY A 376 8.29 4.60 18.22
N SER A 377 7.26 4.80 17.39
CA SER A 377 7.35 4.52 15.95
C SER A 377 8.33 5.44 15.21
N PRO A 378 9.14 4.92 14.25
CA PRO A 378 9.63 5.75 13.17
C PRO A 378 8.44 6.26 12.33
N ALA A 379 8.60 7.39 11.65
CA ALA A 379 7.59 7.83 10.68
C ALA A 379 7.60 6.91 9.45
N ILE A 380 6.42 6.63 8.87
CA ILE A 380 6.34 5.93 7.58
C ILE A 380 7.06 6.80 6.53
N SER A 381 7.98 6.20 5.78
CA SER A 381 8.82 6.93 4.80
C SER A 381 7.95 7.56 3.71
N SER A 382 8.24 8.81 3.35
CA SER A 382 7.43 9.58 2.40
C SER A 382 7.51 9.09 0.95
N ASP A 383 8.47 8.22 0.64
CA ASP A 383 8.64 7.58 -0.68
C ASP A 383 7.86 6.27 -0.84
N PHE A 384 7.37 5.68 0.27
CA PHE A 384 6.62 4.42 0.33
C PHE A 384 7.25 3.25 -0.47
N SER A 385 8.59 3.16 -0.47
CA SER A 385 9.36 2.14 -1.21
C SER A 385 9.47 0.77 -0.51
N SER A 386 9.32 0.74 0.81
CA SER A 386 9.25 -0.47 1.63
C SER A 386 7.94 -1.25 1.40
N VAL A 387 7.79 -2.42 2.05
CA VAL A 387 6.62 -3.32 1.96
C VAL A 387 6.13 -3.54 0.53
N LEU A 388 6.72 -4.53 -0.15
CA LEU A 388 6.23 -4.90 -1.48
C LEU A 388 4.83 -5.49 -1.36
N ALA A 389 3.91 -4.97 -2.17
CA ALA A 389 2.68 -5.68 -2.43
C ALA A 389 3.00 -7.05 -3.07
N PRO A 390 2.21 -8.09 -2.78
CA PRO A 390 2.17 -9.26 -3.64
C PRO A 390 1.93 -8.79 -5.07
N THR A 391 2.45 -9.55 -6.01
CA THR A 391 2.51 -9.16 -7.42
C THR A 391 1.12 -8.99 -8.03
N MET A 392 1.03 -8.71 -9.33
CA MET A 392 -0.22 -9.03 -10.02
C MET A 392 -0.55 -10.48 -9.65
N GLU A 393 0.52 -11.29 -9.73
CA GLU A 393 0.64 -12.69 -9.37
C GLU A 393 0.69 -12.92 -7.83
N GLU A 394 0.72 -14.17 -7.33
CA GLU A 394 0.07 -14.61 -6.06
C GLU A 394 -1.43 -14.51 -6.10
N GLN A 395 -1.93 -13.31 -6.38
CA GLN A 395 -3.22 -12.99 -5.84
C GLN A 395 -4.38 -13.73 -6.57
N CYS A 396 -4.23 -14.33 -7.79
CA CYS A 396 -5.27 -15.24 -8.39
C CYS A 396 -5.50 -16.39 -7.44
N LYS A 397 -4.38 -17.04 -7.07
CA LYS A 397 -4.39 -18.19 -6.18
C LYS A 397 -5.22 -17.87 -4.95
N ARG A 398 -5.09 -16.62 -4.49
CA ARG A 398 -5.79 -16.07 -3.34
C ARG A 398 -7.25 -15.68 -3.59
N ARG A 399 -7.55 -14.68 -4.43
CA ARG A 399 -8.92 -14.16 -4.62
C ARG A 399 -9.83 -15.06 -5.50
N LEU A 400 -9.28 -15.96 -6.32
CA LEU A 400 -10.06 -17.04 -6.96
C LEU A 400 -9.99 -18.38 -6.19
N ASN A 401 -9.22 -18.45 -5.10
CA ASN A 401 -8.93 -19.67 -4.35
C ASN A 401 -8.49 -20.85 -5.25
N ASN A 402 -7.64 -20.58 -6.24
CA ASN A 402 -7.29 -21.55 -7.30
C ASN A 402 -5.78 -21.51 -7.63
N PRO A 403 -4.98 -22.52 -7.23
CA PRO A 403 -3.53 -22.51 -7.41
C PRO A 403 -3.06 -22.56 -8.87
N ASN A 404 -3.95 -22.83 -9.84
CA ASN A 404 -3.64 -23.00 -11.27
C ASN A 404 -3.97 -21.76 -12.12
N ALA A 405 -4.39 -20.65 -11.52
CA ALA A 405 -4.91 -19.47 -12.20
C ALA A 405 -3.84 -18.36 -12.44
N PHE A 406 -3.46 -18.03 -13.68
CA PHE A 406 -2.24 -17.29 -14.09
C PHE A 406 -2.55 -15.99 -14.90
N MET A 407 -1.57 -15.12 -15.19
CA MET A 407 -1.69 -14.12 -16.28
C MET A 407 -0.69 -14.37 -17.38
N LYS A 408 -1.04 -13.89 -18.56
CA LYS A 408 -0.13 -13.74 -19.68
C LYS A 408 0.65 -12.43 -19.59
N GLU A 409 1.84 -12.40 -20.18
CA GLU A 409 2.67 -11.19 -20.31
C GLU A 409 1.93 -10.03 -21.01
N GLU A 410 1.06 -10.32 -21.98
CA GLU A 410 0.24 -9.32 -22.68
C GLU A 410 -0.67 -8.52 -21.73
N ASP A 411 -1.07 -9.13 -20.60
CA ASP A 411 -1.94 -8.53 -19.59
C ASP A 411 -1.14 -7.82 -18.48
N LYS A 412 0.15 -8.16 -18.26
CA LYS A 412 0.98 -7.63 -17.16
C LYS A 412 1.33 -6.14 -17.29
N GLY A 413 1.00 -5.50 -18.40
CA GLY A 413 1.10 -4.04 -18.56
C GLY A 413 -0.10 -3.28 -18.00
N ASN A 414 -1.23 -3.96 -17.79
CA ASN A 414 -2.46 -3.33 -17.31
C ASN A 414 -2.50 -3.32 -15.79
N CYS A 415 -2.23 -2.16 -15.18
CA CYS A 415 -2.34 -1.94 -13.73
C CYS A 415 -3.70 -1.40 -13.29
N LYS A 416 -4.77 -1.71 -14.03
CA LYS A 416 -6.15 -1.30 -13.66
C LYS A 416 -7.07 -2.45 -13.32
N THR A 417 -6.85 -3.60 -13.95
CA THR A 417 -7.83 -4.65 -14.17
C THR A 417 -7.04 -5.91 -14.47
N LEU A 418 -6.80 -6.69 -13.43
CA LEU A 418 -6.17 -8.01 -13.52
C LEU A 418 -6.97 -8.94 -14.45
N LYS A 419 -6.35 -10.02 -14.92
CA LYS A 419 -6.96 -10.91 -15.92
C LYS A 419 -6.56 -12.37 -15.68
N CYS A 420 -7.09 -12.99 -14.61
CA CYS A 420 -6.86 -14.42 -14.33
C CYS A 420 -7.27 -15.26 -15.55
N TRP A 421 -6.35 -16.07 -16.04
CA TRP A 421 -6.60 -17.22 -16.90
C TRP A 421 -6.61 -18.48 -16.03
N VAL A 422 -7.56 -19.40 -16.24
CA VAL A 422 -7.69 -20.64 -15.46
C VAL A 422 -7.83 -21.83 -16.41
N PRO A 423 -7.00 -22.89 -16.32
CA PRO A 423 -7.14 -24.08 -17.17
C PRO A 423 -8.45 -24.81 -16.89
N ARG A 424 -9.06 -25.35 -17.95
CA ARG A 424 -10.16 -26.33 -17.85
C ARG A 424 -9.61 -27.75 -17.99
N ALA A 425 -10.23 -28.71 -17.31
CA ALA A 425 -9.86 -30.13 -17.40
C ALA A 425 -10.03 -30.72 -18.82
N GLU A 426 -11.02 -30.22 -19.57
CA GLU A 426 -11.30 -30.59 -20.96
C GLU A 426 -10.44 -29.83 -22.00
N GLY A 427 -9.49 -29.03 -21.54
CA GLY A 427 -8.66 -28.16 -22.38
C GLY A 427 -9.25 -26.75 -22.56
N GLY A 428 -8.37 -25.82 -22.97
CA GLY A 428 -8.69 -24.40 -23.04
C GLY A 428 -8.79 -23.72 -21.67
N TRP A 429 -9.30 -22.50 -21.66
CA TRP A 429 -9.17 -21.57 -20.53
C TRP A 429 -10.51 -20.93 -20.16
N LEU A 430 -10.71 -20.62 -18.89
CA LEU A 430 -11.60 -19.55 -18.44
C LEU A 430 -10.78 -18.26 -18.31
N ILE A 431 -11.36 -17.14 -18.73
CA ILE A 431 -10.83 -15.81 -18.43
C ILE A 431 -11.77 -15.19 -17.41
N TRP A 432 -11.20 -14.66 -16.35
CA TRP A 432 -11.88 -13.74 -15.46
C TRP A 432 -11.22 -12.36 -15.66
N SER A 433 -12.01 -11.30 -15.80
CA SER A 433 -11.53 -9.90 -15.92
C SER A 433 -11.88 -9.12 -14.67
N LEU A 434 -10.88 -8.48 -14.06
CA LEU A 434 -10.78 -8.48 -12.61
C LEU A 434 -10.37 -7.14 -11.98
N GLY A 435 -10.20 -7.12 -10.66
CA GLY A 435 -10.23 -5.89 -9.89
C GLY A 435 -8.93 -5.12 -9.90
N ALA A 436 -8.90 -4.07 -9.08
CA ALA A 436 -7.67 -3.32 -8.87
C ALA A 436 -6.60 -4.23 -8.25
N GLU A 437 -5.43 -4.10 -8.84
CA GLU A 437 -4.12 -4.37 -8.28
C GLU A 437 -3.97 -3.58 -6.97
N LEU A 438 -3.06 -4.05 -6.11
CA LEU A 438 -2.54 -3.20 -5.04
C LEU A 438 -1.59 -2.17 -5.68
N ASP A 439 -1.45 -1.00 -5.07
CA ASP A 439 -0.33 -0.15 -5.41
C ASP A 439 0.98 -0.77 -4.88
N ASN A 440 2.11 -0.43 -5.49
CA ASN A 440 3.39 -1.14 -5.38
C ASN A 440 3.41 -2.57 -5.98
N THR A 441 2.29 -3.14 -6.47
CA THR A 441 2.28 -4.40 -7.24
C THR A 441 3.09 -4.22 -8.53
N PRO A 442 4.10 -5.05 -8.86
CA PRO A 442 4.84 -4.91 -10.12
C PRO A 442 4.07 -5.21 -11.41
N CYS A 443 4.62 -4.77 -12.53
CA CYS A 443 4.05 -4.84 -13.88
C CYS A 443 5.16 -4.80 -14.96
N THR A 444 4.81 -4.85 -16.25
CA THR A 444 5.77 -4.91 -17.39
C THR A 444 6.85 -3.81 -17.38
N GLY A 445 8.01 -4.11 -16.79
CA GLY A 445 9.15 -3.20 -16.65
C GLY A 445 8.94 -2.05 -15.66
N GLY A 446 8.11 -2.24 -14.63
CA GLY A 446 7.79 -1.19 -13.66
C GLY A 446 6.93 -1.68 -12.49
N ARG A 447 6.25 -0.75 -11.81
CA ARG A 447 5.28 -1.05 -10.74
C ARG A 447 3.98 -0.28 -10.89
N CYS A 448 2.87 -0.92 -10.55
CA CYS A 448 1.55 -0.34 -10.45
C CYS A 448 1.52 0.72 -9.35
N PHE A 449 1.19 1.94 -9.73
CA PHE A 449 0.76 2.98 -8.81
C PHE A 449 -0.39 3.75 -9.45
N ARG A 450 -1.57 3.63 -8.84
CA ARG A 450 -2.82 4.33 -9.16
C ARG A 450 -3.30 4.09 -10.58
N GLY A 451 -3.50 2.82 -10.94
CA GLY A 451 -4.05 2.44 -12.25
C GLY A 451 -3.03 2.36 -13.39
N ARG A 452 -1.72 2.49 -13.11
CA ARG A 452 -0.69 2.71 -14.15
C ARG A 452 0.60 1.94 -13.87
N CYS A 453 1.13 1.29 -14.90
CA CYS A 453 2.45 0.66 -14.84
C CYS A 453 3.55 1.71 -14.98
N ARG A 454 4.26 2.00 -13.88
CA ARG A 454 5.30 3.04 -13.82
C ARG A 454 6.68 2.42 -13.83
N LYS A 455 7.43 2.68 -14.89
CA LYS A 455 8.87 2.39 -14.94
C LYS A 455 9.62 3.34 -14.00
N GLN A 456 10.76 2.91 -13.47
CA GLN A 456 11.69 3.79 -12.77
C GLN A 456 12.11 4.94 -13.71
N GLY A 457 12.27 6.14 -13.16
CA GLY A 457 12.70 7.35 -13.87
C GLY A 457 13.96 7.92 -13.24
N ASN A 458 14.68 8.73 -14.01
CA ASN A 458 15.88 9.44 -13.57
C ASN A 458 15.57 10.94 -13.52
N LEU A 459 16.19 11.66 -12.58
CA LEU A 459 16.15 13.12 -12.52
C LEU A 459 16.72 13.71 -13.81
N ILE A 460 16.16 14.84 -14.23
CA ILE A 460 16.69 15.62 -15.35
C ILE A 460 17.38 16.84 -14.74
N ARG A 461 18.71 16.75 -14.60
CA ARG A 461 19.53 17.77 -13.96
C ARG A 461 20.14 18.71 -15.01
N ASN A 462 19.95 20.01 -14.83
CA ASN A 462 20.64 21.02 -15.63
C ASN A 462 22.12 21.05 -15.26
N VAL A 463 23.00 21.17 -16.26
CA VAL A 463 24.45 21.15 -16.05
C VAL A 463 24.99 22.53 -15.66
N GLY A 464 24.30 23.61 -16.06
CA GLY A 464 24.72 24.99 -15.79
C GLY A 464 24.43 25.48 -14.37
N ASP A 465 23.28 25.13 -13.80
CA ASP A 465 22.90 25.54 -12.43
C ASP A 465 22.77 24.39 -11.42
N GLY A 466 22.90 23.15 -11.88
CA GLY A 466 22.86 21.96 -11.03
C GLY A 466 21.49 21.65 -10.42
N ARG A 467 20.41 22.33 -10.83
CA ARG A 467 19.02 22.05 -10.39
C ARG A 467 18.35 20.98 -11.26
N CYS A 468 17.29 20.39 -10.73
CA CYS A 468 16.50 19.38 -11.41
C CYS A 468 15.14 19.93 -11.84
N LEU A 469 14.64 19.44 -12.98
CA LEU A 469 13.31 19.81 -13.48
C LEU A 469 12.18 19.33 -12.55
N ARG A 470 11.04 20.02 -12.62
CA ARG A 470 9.79 19.68 -11.94
C ARG A 470 8.60 20.36 -12.65
N ALA A 471 7.38 19.87 -12.46
CA ALA A 471 6.17 20.61 -12.78
C ALA A 471 5.80 21.54 -11.60
N THR A 472 5.58 22.83 -11.86
CA THR A 472 5.35 23.84 -10.80
C THR A 472 4.14 23.49 -9.91
N ASN A 473 3.15 22.80 -10.47
CA ASN A 473 2.01 22.24 -9.74
C ASN A 473 1.91 20.71 -10.00
N PRO A 474 1.96 19.85 -8.96
CA PRO A 474 1.80 18.40 -9.11
C PRO A 474 0.35 17.98 -9.42
N PHE A 475 -0.65 18.84 -9.19
CA PHE A 475 -2.07 18.51 -9.33
C PHE A 475 -2.68 18.90 -10.68
N GLU A 476 -2.20 19.98 -11.30
CA GLU A 476 -2.69 20.45 -12.59
C GLU A 476 -2.08 19.66 -13.76
N PHE A 477 -2.89 19.39 -14.80
CA PHE A 477 -2.36 18.90 -16.07
C PHE A 477 -1.58 19.99 -16.79
N MET A 478 -2.06 21.24 -16.74
CA MET A 478 -1.42 22.42 -17.32
C MET A 478 -0.67 23.22 -16.27
N ALA A 479 0.63 22.96 -16.11
CA ALA A 479 1.52 23.67 -15.19
C ALA A 479 2.85 24.03 -15.89
N PRO A 480 3.51 25.15 -15.55
CA PRO A 480 4.84 25.45 -16.08
C PRO A 480 5.87 24.42 -15.60
N VAL A 481 6.91 24.18 -16.39
CA VAL A 481 8.08 23.39 -15.95
C VAL A 481 9.10 24.33 -15.31
N ASP A 482 9.53 24.01 -14.08
CA ASP A 482 10.42 24.82 -13.25
C ASP A 482 11.67 24.06 -12.78
N LEU A 483 12.56 24.76 -12.06
CA LEU A 483 13.84 24.23 -11.57
C LEU A 483 13.99 24.37 -10.06
N VAL A 484 14.26 23.24 -9.40
CA VAL A 484 14.41 23.14 -7.95
C VAL A 484 15.69 22.38 -7.58
N ALA A 485 16.13 22.46 -6.33
CA ALA A 485 17.22 21.62 -5.85
C ALA A 485 16.90 20.14 -6.10
N CYS A 486 17.86 19.38 -6.62
CA CYS A 486 17.67 17.95 -6.85
C CYS A 486 17.43 17.23 -5.51
N PRO A 487 16.43 16.34 -5.41
CA PRO A 487 16.16 15.59 -4.19
C PRO A 487 17.29 14.58 -3.90
N GLU A 488 17.46 14.24 -2.62
CA GLU A 488 18.45 13.26 -2.16
C GLU A 488 18.29 11.91 -2.86
N PRO A 489 19.36 11.10 -3.07
CA PRO A 489 19.26 9.80 -3.72
C PRO A 489 18.34 8.80 -3.02
N ARG A 490 18.09 8.96 -1.70
CA ARG A 490 17.10 8.17 -0.94
C ARG A 490 15.65 8.63 -1.15
N SER A 491 15.46 9.81 -1.74
CA SER A 491 14.16 10.37 -2.13
C SER A 491 13.87 10.19 -3.61
N ALA A 492 14.85 9.74 -4.42
CA ALA A 492 14.72 9.40 -5.83
C ALA A 492 13.98 8.06 -6.08
N GLY A 493 12.89 7.82 -5.33
CA GLY A 493 12.02 6.65 -5.49
C GLY A 493 11.15 6.72 -6.75
N THR A 494 10.26 5.74 -6.94
CA THR A 494 9.36 5.70 -8.11
C THR A 494 8.58 7.01 -8.25
N PRO A 495 8.69 7.76 -9.37
CA PRO A 495 8.06 9.07 -9.52
C PRO A 495 6.52 9.00 -9.40
N LEU A 496 5.99 9.47 -8.26
CA LEU A 496 4.55 9.60 -8.02
C LEU A 496 4.00 10.80 -8.82
N ASP A 497 4.54 12.02 -8.64
CA ASP A 497 4.41 13.07 -9.65
C ASP A 497 5.44 12.86 -10.77
N ARG A 498 4.98 12.88 -12.02
CA ARG A 498 5.85 12.82 -13.20
C ARG A 498 5.26 13.56 -14.39
N PHE A 499 6.16 14.11 -15.21
CA PHE A 499 5.87 14.44 -16.60
C PHE A 499 6.70 13.57 -17.54
N VAL A 500 6.40 13.65 -18.84
CA VAL A 500 6.99 12.86 -19.90
C VAL A 500 7.52 13.78 -21.01
N LEU A 501 8.83 13.68 -21.27
CA LEU A 501 9.47 14.16 -22.50
C LEU A 501 9.72 12.92 -23.38
N THR A 502 9.14 12.88 -24.59
CA THR A 502 9.09 11.66 -25.43
C THR A 502 9.52 11.92 -26.88
N ASP A 503 10.28 10.98 -27.44
CA ASP A 503 10.84 11.06 -28.81
C ASP A 503 9.94 10.35 -29.86
N GLU A 504 8.63 10.26 -29.56
CA GLU A 504 7.51 9.87 -30.45
C GLU A 504 7.51 8.47 -31.10
N SER A 505 8.64 7.77 -31.22
CA SER A 505 8.75 6.40 -31.78
C SER A 505 8.71 5.30 -30.70
N ILE A 506 7.91 5.51 -29.64
CA ILE A 506 7.78 4.71 -28.41
C ILE A 506 8.89 4.97 -27.36
N GLY A 507 8.55 5.78 -26.37
CA GLY A 507 8.71 5.31 -24.98
C GLY A 507 10.06 5.50 -24.29
N ARG A 508 10.76 6.62 -24.50
CA ARG A 508 11.57 7.18 -23.40
C ARG A 508 10.66 8.02 -22.50
N THR A 509 10.72 7.76 -21.19
CA THR A 509 10.16 8.64 -20.17
C THR A 509 11.29 9.08 -19.27
N LEU A 510 11.60 10.38 -19.32
CA LEU A 510 12.40 11.02 -18.28
C LEU A 510 11.42 11.60 -17.27
N ALA A 511 11.42 11.06 -16.06
CA ALA A 511 10.45 11.37 -15.01
C ALA A 511 11.20 11.80 -13.75
N THR A 512 10.90 13.02 -13.29
CA THR A 512 11.51 13.67 -12.14
C THR A 512 10.93 13.11 -10.85
N PRO A 513 11.66 12.30 -10.05
CA PRO A 513 11.12 11.73 -8.81
C PRO A 513 10.76 12.80 -7.78
N TRP A 514 9.47 13.12 -7.71
CA TRP A 514 8.87 13.91 -6.65
C TRP A 514 7.83 13.08 -5.90
N SER A 515 8.32 12.13 -5.10
CA SER A 515 7.61 11.58 -3.93
C SER A 515 7.75 12.55 -2.75
N SER A 516 7.31 13.80 -2.94
CA SER A 516 7.18 14.75 -1.83
C SER A 516 6.10 14.28 -0.86
N ARG A 517 6.11 14.81 0.36
CA ARG A 517 5.07 14.52 1.38
C ARG A 517 3.65 14.80 0.89
N ASP A 518 3.53 15.66 -0.12
CA ASP A 518 2.30 16.24 -0.65
C ASP A 518 2.00 15.77 -2.11
N ALA A 519 2.72 14.75 -2.60
CA ALA A 519 2.64 14.27 -3.99
C ALA A 519 1.38 13.45 -4.31
N SER A 520 0.28 14.15 -4.59
CA SER A 520 -1.04 13.53 -4.81
C SER A 520 -1.40 13.17 -6.27
N GLU A 521 -0.69 13.73 -7.27
CA GLU A 521 -0.66 13.40 -8.72
C GLU A 521 -1.94 12.88 -9.41
N ASN A 522 -2.46 13.61 -10.41
CA ASN A 522 -3.67 13.22 -11.17
C ASN A 522 -3.42 12.40 -12.46
N GLY A 523 -2.18 12.03 -12.80
CA GLY A 523 -1.83 11.15 -13.93
C GLY A 523 -0.77 11.69 -14.89
N ASP A 524 -0.38 10.86 -15.88
CA ASP A 524 0.65 11.17 -16.88
C ASP A 524 0.46 12.52 -17.59
N LYS A 525 1.40 13.42 -17.29
CA LYS A 525 1.61 14.69 -17.98
C LYS A 525 2.63 14.52 -19.10
N CYS A 526 2.41 15.07 -20.28
CA CYS A 526 3.42 15.22 -21.33
C CYS A 526 3.84 16.68 -21.41
N VAL A 527 5.11 16.96 -21.71
CA VAL A 527 5.61 18.34 -21.81
C VAL A 527 5.47 18.85 -23.24
N TYR A 528 5.09 20.12 -23.39
CA TYR A 528 5.12 20.87 -24.63
C TYR A 528 5.85 22.21 -24.45
N THR A 529 6.14 22.91 -25.55
CA THR A 529 6.72 24.27 -25.55
C THR A 529 5.71 25.31 -26.01
N GLY A 530 5.82 26.52 -25.48
CA GLY A 530 5.15 27.69 -26.04
C GLY A 530 5.51 27.93 -27.52
N TYR A 531 4.56 28.54 -28.24
CA TYR A 531 4.63 28.74 -29.71
C TYR A 531 5.76 29.70 -30.13
N GLU A 532 6.09 30.68 -29.31
CA GLU A 532 7.06 31.75 -29.60
C GLU A 532 8.46 31.44 -29.07
N GLU A 533 9.47 32.19 -29.55
CA GLU A 533 10.84 32.07 -29.05
C GLU A 533 10.97 32.66 -27.64
N GLY A 534 11.65 31.94 -26.74
CA GLY A 534 11.62 32.24 -25.30
C GLY A 534 10.32 31.82 -24.61
N GLY A 535 9.38 31.18 -25.32
CA GLY A 535 8.18 30.60 -24.74
C GLY A 535 8.49 29.47 -23.75
N SER A 536 7.80 29.47 -22.61
CA SER A 536 8.03 28.50 -21.54
C SER A 536 7.66 27.06 -21.93
N MET A 537 8.25 26.09 -21.24
CA MET A 537 7.79 24.70 -21.26
C MET A 537 6.67 24.51 -20.23
N TRP A 538 5.67 23.72 -20.62
CA TRP A 538 4.46 23.44 -19.84
C TRP A 538 4.11 21.96 -19.93
N THR A 539 3.42 21.44 -18.93
CA THR A 539 2.76 20.14 -19.01
C THR A 539 1.38 20.24 -19.66
N ASP A 540 0.90 19.16 -20.26
CA ASP A 540 -0.50 18.88 -20.61
C ASP A 540 -0.79 17.38 -20.36
N ARG A 541 -2.03 16.92 -20.48
CA ARG A 541 -2.38 15.50 -20.48
C ARG A 541 -1.74 14.79 -21.68
N CYS A 542 -1.03 13.67 -21.44
CA CYS A 542 -0.40 12.92 -22.53
C CYS A 542 -1.39 12.49 -23.63
N ASN A 543 -1.08 12.89 -24.86
CA ASN A 543 -1.74 12.48 -26.10
C ASN A 543 -0.65 12.10 -27.12
N SER A 544 -0.68 10.85 -27.62
CA SER A 544 0.29 10.32 -28.59
C SER A 544 0.08 10.79 -30.03
N GLN A 545 -1.00 11.52 -30.31
CA GLN A 545 -1.27 12.14 -31.61
C GLN A 545 -0.92 13.65 -31.63
N ASN A 546 -0.56 14.25 -30.48
CA ASN A 546 -0.16 15.65 -30.42
C ASN A 546 1.36 15.79 -30.58
N SER A 547 1.81 16.22 -31.75
CA SER A 547 3.25 16.37 -32.04
C SER A 547 3.94 17.49 -31.27
N TRP A 548 3.20 18.35 -30.57
CA TRP A 548 3.77 19.29 -29.58
C TRP A 548 4.28 18.59 -28.30
N HIS A 549 4.05 17.28 -28.16
CA HIS A 549 4.66 16.45 -27.11
C HIS A 549 6.00 15.81 -27.54
N GLY A 550 6.49 16.08 -28.76
CA GLY A 550 7.70 15.45 -29.33
C GLY A 550 9.01 16.16 -28.97
N TRP A 551 9.97 15.43 -28.40
CA TRP A 551 11.26 15.93 -27.93
C TRP A 551 12.44 15.03 -28.35
N GLU A 552 13.45 15.63 -28.95
CA GLU A 552 14.69 15.01 -29.42
C GLU A 552 15.81 15.24 -28.40
N PHE A 553 16.54 14.17 -28.03
CA PHE A 553 17.63 14.23 -27.04
C PHE A 553 19.00 14.26 -27.74
N ILE A 554 19.52 15.47 -27.98
CA ILE A 554 20.74 15.68 -28.76
C ILE A 554 21.97 15.46 -27.87
N SER A 555 22.64 14.31 -28.01
CA SER A 555 23.86 13.98 -27.25
C SER A 555 24.98 15.01 -27.43
N VAL A 556 25.62 15.37 -26.31
CA VAL A 556 26.77 16.28 -26.22
C VAL A 556 28.06 15.55 -25.78
N GLY A 557 27.94 14.32 -25.27
CA GLY A 557 29.05 13.52 -24.71
C GLY A 557 28.96 13.41 -23.18
N ASN A 558 29.79 12.56 -22.58
CA ASN A 558 29.90 12.37 -21.12
C ASN A 558 28.57 12.09 -20.37
N GLY A 559 27.56 11.51 -21.04
CA GLY A 559 26.22 11.29 -20.49
C GLY A 559 25.29 12.50 -20.56
N GLU A 560 25.74 13.62 -21.13
CA GLU A 560 24.99 14.86 -21.28
C GLU A 560 24.31 14.99 -22.65
N PHE A 561 23.19 15.72 -22.68
CA PHE A 561 22.35 15.96 -23.85
C PHE A 561 21.71 17.35 -23.81
N MET A 562 21.30 17.88 -24.96
CA MET A 562 20.35 18.99 -25.07
C MET A 562 18.94 18.43 -25.29
N ILE A 563 17.93 19.09 -24.72
CA ILE A 563 16.52 18.78 -24.96
C ILE A 563 16.00 19.71 -26.05
N SER A 564 15.66 19.18 -27.23
CA SER A 564 15.19 19.93 -28.40
C SER A 564 13.73 19.59 -28.73
N HIS A 565 12.86 20.58 -28.88
CA HIS A 565 11.48 20.32 -29.29
C HIS A 565 11.42 19.93 -30.78
N ARG A 566 10.77 18.80 -31.10
CA ARG A 566 10.82 18.19 -32.44
C ARG A 566 10.30 19.08 -33.55
N ASN A 567 9.18 19.78 -33.33
CA ASN A 567 8.55 20.61 -34.37
C ASN A 567 9.24 21.97 -34.57
N THR A 568 9.65 22.62 -33.47
CA THR A 568 10.20 23.99 -33.53
C THR A 568 11.73 24.04 -33.57
N LYS A 569 12.41 22.91 -33.35
CA LYS A 569 13.88 22.78 -33.22
C LYS A 569 14.52 23.74 -32.21
N ARG A 570 13.73 24.18 -31.22
CA ARG A 570 14.20 25.04 -30.12
C ARG A 570 14.70 24.18 -28.96
N CYS A 571 15.84 24.56 -28.38
CA CYS A 571 16.42 23.88 -27.22
C CYS A 571 15.96 24.49 -25.89
N ALA A 572 15.71 23.62 -24.91
CA ALA A 572 15.31 23.98 -23.56
C ALA A 572 16.47 24.60 -22.76
N LYS A 573 16.20 25.74 -22.11
CA LYS A 573 17.15 26.51 -21.29
C LYS A 573 16.44 27.15 -20.08
N PRO A 574 17.09 27.23 -18.89
CA PRO A 574 16.60 28.00 -17.76
C PRO A 574 16.37 29.48 -18.12
N ASN A 575 15.21 30.02 -17.74
CA ASN A 575 14.85 31.43 -17.83
C ASN A 575 14.25 31.89 -16.48
N GLY A 576 15.12 32.30 -15.56
CA GLY A 576 14.75 32.62 -14.18
C GLY A 576 14.29 31.39 -13.39
N ALA A 577 13.02 31.35 -13.02
CA ALA A 577 12.40 30.23 -12.31
C ALA A 577 11.99 29.07 -13.23
N TYR A 578 11.64 29.37 -14.49
CA TYR A 578 11.03 28.44 -15.44
C TYR A 578 12.01 27.97 -16.52
N ILE A 579 11.61 26.98 -17.31
CA ILE A 579 12.30 26.61 -18.55
C ILE A 579 11.62 27.29 -19.75
N ALA A 580 12.42 27.81 -20.68
CA ALA A 580 11.98 28.33 -21.97
C ALA A 580 12.74 27.65 -23.14
N THR A 581 12.22 27.75 -24.37
CA THR A 581 12.92 27.21 -25.56
C THR A 581 13.37 28.29 -26.54
N TYR A 582 14.59 28.14 -27.06
CA TYR A 582 15.24 29.10 -27.96
C TYR A 582 15.83 28.42 -29.20
N SER A 583 15.87 29.11 -30.34
CA SER A 583 16.37 28.57 -31.62
C SER A 583 17.87 28.29 -31.63
N ASN A 584 18.64 28.98 -30.78
CA ASN A 584 20.10 28.98 -30.77
C ASN A 584 20.72 27.80 -29.99
N CYS A 585 20.30 26.57 -30.28
CA CYS A 585 20.81 25.30 -29.70
C CYS A 585 22.35 25.21 -29.65
N ASN A 586 22.96 25.53 -28.50
CA ASN A 586 24.41 25.64 -28.34
C ASN A 586 24.98 24.53 -27.44
N ARG A 587 25.71 23.59 -28.02
CA ARG A 587 26.37 22.47 -27.31
C ARG A 587 27.46 22.91 -26.32
N ASN A 588 27.91 24.16 -26.39
CA ASN A 588 28.90 24.73 -25.47
C ASN A 588 28.24 25.56 -24.35
N ASP A 589 26.92 25.77 -24.38
CA ASP A 589 26.19 26.42 -23.29
C ASP A 589 25.75 25.38 -22.25
N PHE A 590 26.40 25.38 -21.08
CA PHE A 590 26.07 24.47 -19.98
C PHE A 590 24.62 24.63 -19.48
N SER A 591 23.99 25.79 -19.66
CA SER A 591 22.58 25.97 -19.31
C SER A 591 21.61 25.30 -20.28
N MET A 592 22.04 24.99 -21.52
CA MET A 592 21.27 24.16 -22.47
C MET A 592 21.55 22.66 -22.34
N ARG A 593 22.49 22.28 -21.46
CA ARG A 593 22.92 20.90 -21.24
C ARG A 593 22.22 20.30 -20.02
N TRP A 594 21.86 19.04 -20.17
CA TRP A 594 21.09 18.25 -19.23
C TRP A 594 21.77 16.89 -19.07
N ARG A 595 21.68 16.30 -17.88
CA ARG A 595 22.10 14.93 -17.60
C ARG A 595 21.01 14.17 -16.87
N LEU A 596 21.12 12.84 -16.88
CA LEU A 596 20.35 11.99 -15.98
C LEU A 596 21.09 11.84 -14.64
N GLU A 597 20.33 11.73 -13.56
CA GLU A 597 20.79 11.52 -12.19
C GLU A 597 19.82 10.62 -11.41
#